data_AF-A0A817GN03-F1
#
_entry.id   AF-A0A817GN03-F1
#
_cell.length_a   1.000
_cell.length_b   1.000
_cell.length_c   1.000
_cell.angle_alpha   90.00
_cell.angle_beta   90.00
_cell.angle_gamma   90.00
#
_symmetry.space_group_name_H-M   'P 1'
#
loop_
_entity.id
_entity.type
_entity.pdbx_description
1 polymer ?
#
loop_
_entity_poly.entity_id
_entity_poly.type
_entity_poly.pdbx_seq_one_letter_code
_entity_poly.pdbx_strand_id
1 'polypeptide(L)'
;MHNVIERLEKKNRTTISNNQAISYSLVSSAHLPFSLRYDLIRNDLCLVVEENLDRELISSYIFDIIAYDGDNQTGRLHIYLNIDDINDSPPKFNQSTYTINNISENIPIGSIIIRVHATDDDEGINGEITYHLINQNNCFEIDSKTGDVRVRCLLDYEMKTIHRLEIEARDKGEGLKTDFCTLIIYLIDENDNYPIIDFYPNDIPIDANTLKLFLNESLPINSLILSLSIIDPDSGDNGRVTWSIDGSSLIPFHLIRLTENTGELRTNQLLDREYISEYFFAIEANDYGKPKSKTTRLNIHIDVLDDNDNKPKFQQENIHTTISEHVKIDNQHGYEVYHIKADDFDQDQNGEIVYSILNENNNLFQIDSQTGIIRSMVEFDRKQQDTYVLHVQAKDRGNEEHKIIIVGLDNAGKTTILYQFLMNEVVHTSPTIGSNVEEVVFKNIRFLMMDIGGQESLRSSWQTYFAQTEYVILVVDSTDRERLPLTKQELFRMLQSEELRSASVLIFANKQDIKDSMSSAEISKQLCLTSIKDQAWHIQACCALTGEGLYQGLDWIASRVKR
;
A
#
# COMPACT_ATOMS: atom_id res chain seq x y z
N MET A 1 15.44 73.12 32.97
CA MET A 1 15.05 72.77 34.35
C MET A 1 14.21 71.49 34.31
N HIS A 2 14.81 70.33 34.05
CA HIS A 2 14.06 69.05 33.99
C HIS A 2 14.51 68.04 35.06
N ASN A 3 15.41 68.43 35.96
CA ASN A 3 16.00 67.52 36.95
C ASN A 3 15.69 67.94 38.40
N VAL A 4 14.77 68.88 38.63
CA VAL A 4 14.39 69.29 40.00
C VAL A 4 13.39 68.27 40.54
N ILE A 5 13.76 67.57 41.60
CA ILE A 5 12.92 66.54 42.25
C ILE A 5 11.99 67.18 43.27
N GLU A 6 12.54 68.07 44.10
CA GLU A 6 11.79 68.72 45.18
C GLU A 6 12.32 70.14 45.41
N ARG A 7 11.43 71.06 45.78
CA ARG A 7 11.77 72.44 46.13
C ARG A 7 11.65 72.62 47.65
N LEU A 8 12.76 72.98 48.28
CA LEU A 8 12.87 73.09 49.73
C LEU A 8 12.56 74.52 50.16
N GLU A 9 11.47 74.70 50.91
CA GLU A 9 11.08 76.00 51.44
C GLU A 9 11.94 76.43 52.64
N LYS A 10 12.48 77.65 52.55
CA LYS A 10 13.18 78.28 53.67
C LYS A 10 12.16 78.86 54.66
N LYS A 11 11.90 78.17 55.78
CA LYS A 11 11.19 78.79 56.92
C LYS A 11 12.12 79.69 57.71
N ASN A 12 12.22 80.95 57.31
CA ASN A 12 12.81 81.99 58.15
C ASN A 12 11.88 82.31 59.33
N ARG A 13 12.20 81.83 60.53
CA ARG A 13 11.65 82.42 61.76
C ARG A 13 12.59 83.53 62.23
N THR A 14 12.05 84.76 62.16
CA THR A 14 12.45 85.97 62.89
C THR A 14 13.87 86.51 62.70
N THR A 15 13.94 87.66 62.00
CA THR A 15 14.90 88.78 62.19
C THR A 15 16.28 88.40 62.72
N ILE A 16 17.21 88.12 61.80
CA ILE A 16 18.65 88.15 62.11
C ILE A 16 19.25 89.33 61.34
N SER A 17 19.68 90.33 62.11
CA SER A 17 20.60 91.38 61.68
C SER A 17 21.93 90.75 61.25
N ASN A 18 22.46 91.20 60.11
CA ASN A 18 23.75 90.84 59.50
C ASN A 18 23.75 89.59 58.61
N ASN A 19 23.62 89.82 57.30
CA ASN A 19 24.29 89.21 56.14
C ASN A 19 25.04 87.85 56.25
N GLN A 20 24.57 86.87 57.03
CA GLN A 20 25.04 85.48 56.95
C GLN A 20 24.06 84.67 56.10
N ALA A 21 24.57 84.16 54.97
CA ALA A 21 23.83 83.27 54.11
C ALA A 21 23.83 81.85 54.71
N ILE A 22 22.64 81.31 55.00
CA ILE A 22 22.50 79.90 55.39
C ILE A 22 23.00 79.02 54.23
N SER A 23 23.96 78.14 54.51
CA SER A 23 24.45 77.14 53.56
C SER A 23 23.85 75.76 53.85
N TYR A 24 23.80 74.89 52.84
CA TYR A 24 23.22 73.56 52.95
C TYR A 24 24.18 72.52 52.37
N SER A 25 24.25 71.35 53.00
CA SER A 25 25.01 70.20 52.46
C SER A 25 24.18 68.91 52.52
N LEU A 26 24.46 68.03 51.57
CA LEU A 26 23.99 66.65 51.57
C LEU A 26 24.99 65.80 52.33
N VAL A 27 24.50 64.99 53.27
CA VAL A 27 25.30 64.07 54.06
C VAL A 27 24.73 62.67 53.94
N SER A 28 25.54 61.75 53.43
CA SER A 28 25.22 60.32 53.37
C SER A 28 26.47 59.49 53.63
N SER A 29 26.27 58.24 54.04
CA SER A 29 27.33 57.24 54.14
C SER A 29 27.73 56.63 52.79
N ALA A 30 26.98 56.90 51.72
CA ALA A 30 27.20 56.40 50.36
C ALA A 30 27.22 57.53 49.33
N HIS A 31 27.68 57.22 48.11
CA HIS A 31 27.60 58.15 46.97
C HIS A 31 26.13 58.49 46.68
N LEU A 32 25.84 59.76 46.39
CA LEU A 32 24.51 60.23 46.05
C LEU A 32 24.51 60.80 44.62
N PRO A 33 23.59 60.38 43.75
CA PRO A 33 23.41 60.95 42.41
C PRO A 33 22.68 62.31 42.43
N PHE A 34 22.61 62.96 43.60
CA PHE A 34 21.82 64.16 43.84
C PHE A 34 22.72 65.33 44.26
N SER A 35 22.33 66.54 43.87
CA SER A 35 22.96 67.76 44.37
C SER A 35 21.93 68.80 44.81
N LEU A 36 22.38 69.79 45.59
CA LEU A 36 21.58 70.95 45.95
C LEU A 36 21.93 72.11 45.01
N ARG A 37 20.92 72.68 44.37
CA ARG A 37 21.05 73.84 43.46
C ARG A 37 20.15 74.97 43.93
N TYR A 38 20.67 76.19 43.94
CA TYR A 38 19.87 77.37 44.28
C TYR A 38 19.27 77.97 43.01
N ASP A 39 17.95 78.12 42.97
CA ASP A 39 17.25 78.78 41.87
C ASP A 39 17.18 80.30 42.17
N LEU A 40 18.05 81.06 41.50
CA LEU A 40 18.20 82.51 41.70
C LEU A 40 16.95 83.32 41.31
N ILE A 41 16.06 82.75 40.48
CA ILE A 41 14.86 83.44 40.00
C ILE A 41 13.73 83.31 41.01
N ARG A 42 13.55 82.11 41.57
CA ARG A 42 12.48 81.80 42.54
C ARG A 42 12.92 81.90 44.00
N ASN A 43 14.22 82.07 44.23
CA ASN A 43 14.82 82.24 45.54
C ASN A 43 14.57 81.04 46.48
N ASP A 44 14.63 79.83 45.92
CA ASP A 44 14.45 78.55 46.63
C ASP A 44 15.60 77.58 46.37
N LEU A 45 15.78 76.64 47.31
CA LEU A 45 16.77 75.56 47.21
C LEU A 45 16.11 74.34 46.58
N CYS A 46 16.70 73.82 45.51
CA CYS A 46 16.21 72.66 44.78
C CYS A 46 17.10 71.44 45.04
N LEU A 47 16.49 70.28 45.30
CA LEU A 47 17.16 69.00 45.16
C LEU A 47 17.10 68.59 43.69
N VAL A 48 18.24 68.30 43.08
CA VAL A 48 18.33 67.93 41.66
C VAL A 48 19.00 66.59 41.44
N VAL A 49 18.58 65.88 40.40
CA VAL A 49 19.24 64.69 39.86
C VAL A 49 20.41 65.10 38.96
N GLU A 50 21.60 64.58 39.23
CA GLU A 50 22.81 64.82 38.43
C GLU A 50 23.23 63.58 37.60
N GLU A 51 22.87 62.39 38.04
CA GLU A 51 23.18 61.11 37.37
C GLU A 51 21.88 60.36 37.05
N ASN A 52 21.88 59.53 36.00
CA ASN A 52 20.71 58.70 35.69
C ASN A 52 20.40 57.76 36.86
N LEU A 53 19.11 57.63 37.18
CA LEU A 53 18.62 56.74 38.23
C LEU A 53 18.15 55.45 37.59
N ASP A 54 18.48 54.34 38.22
CA ASP A 54 18.13 52.96 37.84
C ASP A 54 17.66 52.28 39.12
N ARG A 55 16.37 51.93 39.17
CA ARG A 55 15.73 51.41 40.37
C ARG A 55 16.21 49.99 40.65
N GLU A 56 16.42 49.22 39.60
CA GLU A 56 16.83 47.82 39.59
C GLU A 56 18.24 47.70 40.20
N LEU A 57 19.05 48.76 40.07
CA LEU A 57 20.31 48.89 40.79
C LEU A 57 20.14 49.38 42.24
N ILE A 58 19.42 50.48 42.47
CA ILE A 58 19.18 51.07 43.80
C ILE A 58 17.75 51.63 43.91
N SER A 59 16.89 50.97 44.68
CA SER A 59 15.46 51.31 44.78
C SER A 59 15.12 52.43 45.77
N SER A 60 16.04 52.80 46.67
CA SER A 60 15.84 53.91 47.60
C SER A 60 17.16 54.51 48.11
N TYR A 61 17.10 55.80 48.44
CA TYR A 61 18.20 56.55 49.03
C TYR A 61 17.78 57.15 50.37
N ILE A 62 18.69 57.04 51.35
CA ILE A 62 18.52 57.64 52.68
C ILE A 62 19.69 58.57 52.91
N PHE A 63 19.40 59.84 53.15
CA PHE A 63 20.43 60.87 53.40
C PHE A 63 19.87 62.06 54.18
N ASP A 64 20.78 62.86 54.72
CA ASP A 64 20.44 64.05 55.50
C ASP A 64 20.74 65.32 54.69
N ILE A 65 19.83 66.31 54.74
CA ILE A 65 20.16 67.70 54.40
C ILE A 65 20.43 68.44 55.70
N ILE A 66 21.62 69.03 55.81
CA ILE A 66 22.01 69.82 56.97
C ILE A 66 22.10 71.29 56.58
N ALA A 67 21.46 72.15 57.37
CA ALA A 67 21.52 73.60 57.25
C ALA A 67 22.56 74.17 58.22
N TYR A 68 23.37 75.12 57.75
CA TYR A 68 24.42 75.77 58.52
C TYR A 68 24.25 77.30 58.50
N ASP A 69 24.45 77.92 59.65
CA ASP A 69 24.63 79.37 59.79
C ASP A 69 26.08 79.64 60.19
N GLY A 70 26.92 79.97 59.21
CA GLY A 70 28.37 79.89 59.35
C GLY A 70 28.84 78.45 59.57
N ASP A 71 29.57 78.20 60.66
CA ASP A 71 30.05 76.86 61.04
C ASP A 71 29.06 76.09 61.95
N ASN A 72 27.96 76.73 62.37
CA ASN A 72 27.00 76.12 63.28
C ASN A 72 25.89 75.41 62.50
N GLN A 73 25.71 74.11 62.76
CA GLN A 73 24.57 73.35 62.27
C GLN A 73 23.28 73.87 62.93
N THR A 74 22.35 74.40 62.13
CA THR A 74 21.09 75.00 62.60
C THR A 74 19.87 74.13 62.35
N GLY A 75 19.98 73.11 61.50
CA GLY A 75 18.90 72.15 61.23
C GLY A 75 19.38 70.89 60.53
N ARG A 76 18.61 69.81 60.66
CA ARG A 76 18.80 68.54 59.94
C ARG A 76 17.44 68.04 59.46
N LEU A 77 17.38 67.62 58.21
CA LEU A 77 16.23 66.98 57.59
C LEU A 77 16.65 65.58 57.12
N HIS A 78 16.00 64.56 57.65
CA HIS A 78 16.15 63.18 57.21
C HIS A 78 15.29 62.94 55.96
N ILE A 79 15.91 62.51 54.87
CA ILE A 79 15.23 62.24 53.59
C ILE A 79 15.23 60.75 53.33
N TYR A 80 14.03 60.24 53.03
CA TYR A 80 13.78 58.92 52.49
C TYR A 80 13.22 59.12 51.09
N LEU A 81 14.01 58.77 50.08
CA LEU A 81 13.66 58.95 48.68
C LEU A 81 13.52 57.56 48.06
N ASN A 82 12.30 57.20 47.67
CA ASN A 82 12.01 55.99 46.91
C ASN A 82 12.07 56.30 45.42
N ILE A 83 12.63 55.39 44.63
CA ILE A 83 12.60 55.48 43.17
C ILE A 83 11.38 54.71 42.68
N ASP A 84 10.51 55.39 41.93
CA ASP A 84 9.35 54.76 41.29
C ASP A 84 9.82 53.87 40.13
N ASP A 85 9.19 52.71 40.00
CA ASP A 85 9.46 51.72 38.97
C ASP A 85 8.89 52.15 37.61
N ILE A 86 9.64 51.88 36.54
CA ILE A 86 9.20 52.04 35.16
C ILE A 86 9.44 50.71 34.43
N ASN A 87 8.63 50.41 33.41
CA ASN A 87 8.86 49.22 32.60
C ASN A 87 10.09 49.42 31.69
N ASP A 88 11.29 49.17 32.22
CA ASP A 88 12.54 49.30 31.49
C ASP A 88 13.33 47.98 31.35
N SER A 89 12.94 46.92 32.05
CA SER A 89 13.48 45.57 31.88
C SER A 89 12.51 44.65 31.11
N PRO A 90 12.92 44.04 29.98
CA PRO A 90 12.08 43.04 29.34
C PRO A 90 12.11 41.70 30.10
N PRO A 91 11.05 40.89 30.03
CA PRO A 91 11.10 39.50 30.45
C PRO A 91 12.26 38.79 29.76
N LYS A 92 12.87 37.82 30.44
CA LYS A 92 13.99 37.05 29.87
C LYS A 92 13.87 35.59 30.18
N PHE A 93 13.78 34.75 29.14
CA PHE A 93 13.80 33.31 29.32
C PHE A 93 15.16 32.83 29.85
N ASN A 94 15.12 31.81 30.70
CA ASN A 94 16.33 31.15 31.18
C ASN A 94 17.11 30.47 30.03
N GLN A 95 16.42 30.08 28.96
CA GLN A 95 16.98 29.43 27.79
C GLN A 95 16.31 29.95 26.51
N SER A 96 17.11 30.22 25.47
CA SER A 96 16.59 30.54 24.14
C SER A 96 15.99 29.31 23.43
N THR A 97 16.40 28.11 23.83
CA THR A 97 15.84 26.85 23.31
C THR A 97 15.70 25.82 24.42
N TYR A 98 14.50 25.28 24.55
CA TYR A 98 14.18 24.12 25.36
C TYR A 98 14.05 22.90 24.45
N THR A 99 14.76 21.81 24.77
CA THR A 99 14.66 20.56 24.01
C THR A 99 14.21 19.46 24.94
N ILE A 100 13.13 18.78 24.57
CA ILE A 100 12.67 17.58 25.23
C ILE A 100 12.78 16.40 24.27
N ASN A 101 13.47 15.36 24.73
CA ASN A 101 13.60 14.10 24.04
C ASN A 101 12.72 13.07 24.73
N ASN A 102 12.31 12.05 23.98
CA ASN A 102 11.63 10.87 24.51
C ASN A 102 10.22 11.15 25.06
N ILE A 103 9.44 11.99 24.37
CA ILE A 103 8.00 12.07 24.62
C ILE A 103 7.31 10.93 23.88
N SER A 104 6.71 10.00 24.62
CA SER A 104 5.87 8.95 24.04
C SER A 104 4.69 9.57 23.31
N GLU A 105 4.37 9.08 22.12
CA GLU A 105 3.15 9.49 21.40
C GLU A 105 1.87 9.09 22.15
N ASN A 106 1.96 8.01 22.93
CA ASN A 106 0.90 7.53 23.82
C ASN A 106 0.74 8.34 25.11
N ILE A 107 1.44 9.48 25.22
CA ILE A 107 1.30 10.37 26.37
C ILE A 107 -0.16 10.84 26.53
N PRO A 108 -0.77 10.70 27.72
CA PRO A 108 -2.17 11.09 27.91
C PRO A 108 -2.39 12.59 27.68
N ILE A 109 -3.52 12.93 27.05
CA ILE A 109 -3.99 14.32 26.92
C ILE A 109 -4.07 14.97 28.32
N GLY A 110 -3.58 16.20 28.42
CA GLY A 110 -3.49 16.98 29.66
C GLY A 110 -2.17 16.82 30.42
N SER A 111 -1.30 15.91 30.00
CA SER A 111 0.03 15.74 30.61
C SER A 111 0.88 16.98 30.42
N ILE A 112 1.55 17.43 31.49
CA ILE A 112 2.54 18.51 31.46
C ILE A 112 3.86 17.92 31.00
N ILE A 113 4.42 18.41 29.90
CA ILE A 113 5.68 17.91 29.33
C ILE A 113 6.89 18.72 29.79
N ILE A 114 6.71 20.02 30.01
CA ILE A 114 7.77 20.92 30.50
C ILE A 114 7.15 22.19 31.09
N ARG A 115 7.90 22.86 31.97
CA ARG A 115 7.61 24.23 32.40
C ARG A 115 8.70 25.16 31.87
N VAL A 116 8.33 26.13 31.04
CA VAL A 116 9.24 27.21 30.64
C VAL A 116 9.26 28.29 31.71
N HIS A 117 10.37 29.03 31.79
CA HIS A 117 10.55 30.04 32.82
C HIS A 117 11.29 31.26 32.28
N ALA A 118 10.69 32.42 32.50
CA ALA A 118 11.29 33.72 32.30
C ALA A 118 11.27 34.52 33.61
N THR A 119 12.21 35.46 33.73
CA THR A 119 12.31 36.41 34.85
C THR A 119 12.28 37.83 34.34
N ASP A 120 11.80 38.75 35.16
CA ASP A 120 11.74 40.18 34.89
C ASP A 120 12.17 40.89 36.19
N ASP A 121 13.00 41.91 36.05
CA ASP A 121 13.63 42.60 37.19
C ASP A 121 12.77 43.79 37.70
N ASP A 122 11.74 44.18 36.94
CA ASP A 122 10.83 45.29 37.26
C ASP A 122 9.83 44.94 38.40
N GLU A 123 9.28 45.94 39.08
CA GLU A 123 8.34 45.72 40.20
C GLU A 123 6.89 45.53 39.77
N GLY A 124 6.16 44.70 40.53
CA GLY A 124 4.71 44.66 40.47
C GLY A 124 4.21 44.23 39.09
N ILE A 125 3.39 45.08 38.45
CA ILE A 125 2.81 44.76 37.14
C ILE A 125 3.83 44.84 36.00
N ASN A 126 4.88 45.64 36.16
CA ASN A 126 5.93 45.78 35.16
C ASN A 126 6.79 44.51 35.09
N GLY A 127 6.98 43.80 36.21
CA GLY A 127 7.62 42.48 36.23
C GLY A 127 6.68 41.26 36.19
N GLU A 128 5.36 41.44 36.06
CA GLU A 128 4.42 40.31 36.07
C GLU A 128 4.32 39.65 34.69
N ILE A 129 4.91 38.46 34.55
CA ILE A 129 5.02 37.76 33.27
C ILE A 129 3.79 36.91 32.95
N THR A 130 3.37 36.92 31.68
CA THR A 130 2.44 35.96 31.09
C THR A 130 3.04 35.25 29.88
N TYR A 131 2.66 33.99 29.68
CA TYR A 131 3.18 33.13 28.62
C TYR A 131 2.14 32.87 27.53
N HIS A 132 2.56 32.89 26.27
CA HIS A 132 1.69 32.67 25.11
C HIS A 132 2.38 31.80 24.06
N LEU A 133 1.61 30.91 23.40
CA LEU A 133 2.07 30.22 22.19
C LEU A 133 1.79 31.10 20.98
N ILE A 134 2.84 31.41 20.22
CA ILE A 134 2.75 32.28 19.04
C ILE A 134 2.22 31.50 17.85
N ASN A 135 2.79 30.31 17.63
CA ASN A 135 2.36 29.44 16.57
C ASN A 135 1.14 28.63 17.04
N GLN A 136 0.03 28.76 16.30
CA GLN A 136 -1.14 27.94 16.55
C GLN A 136 -0.77 26.46 16.39
N ASN A 137 -0.95 25.71 17.47
CA ASN A 137 -0.71 24.27 17.49
C ASN A 137 -1.93 23.58 18.13
N ASN A 138 -2.49 22.60 17.44
CA ASN A 138 -3.68 21.90 17.93
C ASN A 138 -3.35 20.88 19.03
N CYS A 139 -2.07 20.54 19.19
CA CYS A 139 -1.60 19.44 20.03
C CYS A 139 -0.91 19.89 21.31
N PHE A 140 -0.59 21.18 21.44
CA PHE A 140 0.04 21.72 22.64
C PHE A 140 -0.62 23.02 23.08
N GLU A 141 -0.68 23.23 24.38
CA GLU A 141 -1.13 24.47 25.00
C GLU A 141 -0.17 24.89 26.10
N ILE A 142 -0.15 26.18 26.45
CA ILE A 142 0.65 26.72 27.54
C ILE A 142 -0.24 27.40 28.58
N ASP A 143 0.02 27.15 29.85
CA ASP A 143 -0.59 27.89 30.95
C ASP A 143 0.01 29.30 31.03
N SER A 144 -0.84 30.30 30.78
CA SER A 144 -0.41 31.70 30.74
C SER A 144 0.24 32.22 32.03
N LYS A 145 0.03 31.57 33.18
CA LYS A 145 0.58 32.01 34.47
C LYS A 145 1.75 31.16 34.92
N THR A 146 1.70 29.85 34.72
CA THR A 146 2.74 28.94 35.24
C THR A 146 3.84 28.63 34.24
N GLY A 147 3.59 28.84 32.93
CA GLY A 147 4.50 28.40 31.87
C GLY A 147 4.48 26.89 31.64
N ASP A 148 3.52 26.16 32.21
CA ASP A 148 3.36 24.71 31.97
C ASP A 148 2.85 24.46 30.56
N VAL A 149 3.62 23.71 29.76
CA VAL A 149 3.20 23.25 28.43
C VAL A 149 2.55 21.87 28.55
N ARG A 150 1.32 21.73 28.04
CA ARG A 150 0.50 20.51 28.10
C ARG A 150 0.16 19.96 26.74
N VAL A 151 -0.04 18.65 26.67
CA VAL A 151 -0.55 17.95 25.49
C VAL A 151 -2.06 18.12 25.39
N ARG A 152 -2.58 18.45 24.21
CA ARG A 152 -4.00 18.74 23.96
C ARG A 152 -4.66 17.78 22.96
N CYS A 153 -3.89 17.06 22.17
CA CYS A 153 -4.37 16.10 21.17
C CYS A 153 -3.68 14.73 21.37
N LEU A 154 -4.15 13.71 20.66
CA LEU A 154 -3.39 12.46 20.51
C LEU A 154 -2.19 12.72 19.58
N LEU A 155 -0.99 12.44 20.07
CA LEU A 155 0.23 12.51 19.28
C LEU A 155 0.37 11.21 18.48
N ASP A 156 1.06 11.29 17.35
CA ASP A 156 1.23 10.19 16.40
C ASP A 156 2.61 10.40 15.74
N TYR A 157 3.50 9.44 15.98
CA TYR A 157 4.89 9.44 15.52
C TYR A 157 4.95 9.29 14.00
N GLU A 158 4.16 8.38 13.43
CA GLU A 158 4.09 8.07 12.00
C GLU A 158 3.63 9.30 11.20
N MET A 159 2.76 10.13 11.78
CA MET A 159 2.35 11.41 11.20
C MET A 159 3.40 12.51 11.39
N LYS A 160 3.94 12.67 12.61
CA LYS A 160 4.84 13.78 12.91
C LYS A 160 5.76 13.53 14.11
N THR A 161 7.01 13.18 13.80
CA THR A 161 8.05 12.87 14.80
C THR A 161 8.59 14.06 15.60
N ILE A 162 8.46 15.31 15.11
CA ILE A 162 9.04 16.51 15.74
C ILE A 162 8.04 17.67 15.76
N HIS A 163 7.82 18.24 16.95
CA HIS A 163 7.07 19.48 17.12
C HIS A 163 7.98 20.64 17.54
N ARG A 164 7.74 21.81 16.95
CA ARG A 164 8.44 23.06 17.27
C ARG A 164 7.42 24.11 17.68
N LEU A 165 7.57 24.64 18.88
CA LEU A 165 6.70 25.64 19.47
C LEU A 165 7.49 26.92 19.70
N GLU A 166 6.91 28.06 19.34
CA GLU A 166 7.46 29.38 19.61
C GLU A 166 6.66 30.00 20.75
N ILE A 167 7.34 30.31 21.85
CA ILE A 167 6.72 30.76 23.09
C ILE A 167 7.17 32.20 23.35
N GLU A 168 6.19 33.04 23.65
CA GLU A 168 6.36 34.43 24.07
C GLU A 168 6.21 34.52 25.60
N ALA A 169 7.16 35.19 26.25
CA ALA A 169 6.97 35.76 27.59
C ALA A 169 6.73 37.26 27.44
N ARG A 170 5.68 37.77 28.08
CA ARG A 170 5.29 39.18 28.01
C ARG A 170 4.96 39.72 29.40
N ASP A 171 5.48 40.89 29.73
CA ASP A 171 5.12 41.61 30.95
C ASP A 171 3.68 42.17 30.89
N LYS A 172 3.28 42.92 31.93
CA LYS A 172 2.01 43.65 31.94
C LYS A 172 2.17 45.16 32.12
N GLY A 173 3.39 45.67 31.97
CA GLY A 173 3.71 47.09 32.13
C GLY A 173 3.25 47.94 30.95
N GLU A 174 3.39 49.26 31.08
CA GLU A 174 3.15 50.18 29.97
C GLU A 174 4.18 49.94 28.86
N GLY A 175 3.72 49.80 27.62
CA GLY A 175 4.62 49.52 26.49
C GLY A 175 5.10 48.07 26.37
N LEU A 176 4.41 47.12 27.00
CA LEU A 176 4.54 45.65 26.89
C LEU A 176 5.84 45.16 26.26
N LYS A 177 6.78 44.71 27.07
CA LYS A 177 8.02 44.09 26.60
C LYS A 177 7.88 42.58 26.55
N THR A 178 8.67 42.00 25.66
CA THR A 178 8.57 40.58 25.30
C THR A 178 9.93 39.96 25.08
N ASP A 179 10.02 38.67 25.37
CA ASP A 179 11.11 37.79 24.92
C ASP A 179 10.52 36.49 24.38
N PHE A 180 11.35 35.76 23.62
CA PHE A 180 10.94 34.59 22.85
C PHE A 180 11.87 33.41 23.08
N CYS A 181 11.29 32.22 23.22
CA CYS A 181 12.05 30.97 23.19
C CYS A 181 11.42 29.93 22.25
N THR A 182 12.23 28.97 21.82
CA THR A 182 11.77 27.83 21.02
C THR A 182 11.75 26.56 21.88
N LEU A 183 10.64 25.81 21.85
CA LEU A 183 10.54 24.48 22.44
C LEU A 183 10.51 23.42 21.32
N ILE A 184 11.51 22.54 21.30
CA ILE A 184 11.62 21.42 20.37
C ILE A 184 11.29 20.12 21.10
N ILE A 185 10.30 19.40 20.58
CA ILE A 185 9.76 18.17 21.16
C ILE A 185 10.02 17.04 20.17
N TYR A 186 10.81 16.06 20.61
CA TYR A 186 11.04 14.82 19.87
C TYR A 186 10.15 13.72 20.44
N LEU A 187 9.34 13.13 19.57
CA LEU A 187 8.54 11.96 19.93
C LEU A 187 9.41 10.70 19.91
N ILE A 188 9.04 9.73 20.73
CA ILE A 188 9.46 8.34 20.58
C ILE A 188 8.27 7.53 20.10
N ASP A 189 8.58 6.66 19.15
CA ASP A 189 7.73 5.65 18.54
C ASP A 189 7.37 4.58 19.57
N GLU A 190 6.10 4.21 19.60
CA GLU A 190 5.54 3.11 20.35
C GLU A 190 5.08 2.03 19.36
N ASN A 191 5.11 0.76 19.75
CA ASN A 191 4.71 -0.34 18.87
C ASN A 191 3.17 -0.39 18.72
N ASP A 192 2.59 0.55 17.97
CA ASP A 192 1.15 0.80 17.89
C ASP A 192 0.54 0.45 16.52
N ASN A 193 1.37 0.18 15.50
CA ASN A 193 0.95 -0.45 14.24
C ASN A 193 1.20 -1.97 14.24
N TYR A 194 0.61 -2.67 13.27
CA TYR A 194 0.82 -4.12 13.07
C TYR A 194 1.55 -4.29 11.74
N PRO A 195 2.36 -5.35 11.56
CA PRO A 195 2.94 -5.66 10.26
C PRO A 195 1.86 -5.83 9.20
N ILE A 196 2.03 -5.21 8.05
CA ILE A 196 1.12 -5.27 6.91
C ILE A 196 1.70 -6.25 5.89
N ILE A 197 0.90 -7.24 5.48
CA ILE A 197 1.26 -8.18 4.42
C ILE A 197 0.53 -7.74 3.15
N ASP A 198 1.26 -7.04 2.27
CA ASP A 198 0.82 -6.73 0.92
C ASP A 198 1.17 -7.88 -0.03
N PHE A 199 0.33 -8.07 -1.04
CA PHE A 199 0.57 -9.04 -2.09
C PHE A 199 0.15 -8.50 -3.46
N TYR A 200 0.80 -9.02 -4.49
CA TYR A 200 0.46 -8.77 -5.88
C TYR A 200 0.07 -10.09 -6.56
N PRO A 201 -1.03 -10.12 -7.33
CA PRO A 201 -1.87 -8.97 -7.69
C PRO A 201 -2.85 -8.55 -6.57
N ASN A 202 -3.06 -7.24 -6.41
CA ASN A 202 -3.72 -6.64 -5.23
C ASN A 202 -5.26 -6.59 -5.33
N ASP A 203 -5.81 -7.02 -6.46
CA ASP A 203 -7.24 -7.04 -6.78
C ASP A 203 -7.96 -8.30 -6.27
N ILE A 204 -7.21 -9.27 -5.74
CA ILE A 204 -7.78 -10.47 -5.15
C ILE A 204 -8.44 -10.10 -3.81
N PRO A 205 -9.75 -10.36 -3.63
CA PRO A 205 -10.46 -10.00 -2.42
C PRO A 205 -9.99 -10.83 -1.23
N ILE A 206 -9.84 -10.18 -0.09
CA ILE A 206 -9.59 -10.82 1.20
C ILE A 206 -10.91 -10.86 1.97
N ASP A 207 -11.34 -12.05 2.37
CA ASP A 207 -12.48 -12.23 3.27
C ASP A 207 -11.99 -12.73 4.63
N ALA A 208 -12.27 -11.97 5.69
CA ALA A 208 -11.90 -12.31 7.07
C ALA A 208 -10.44 -12.83 7.22
N ASN A 209 -9.46 -12.08 6.69
CA ASN A 209 -8.03 -12.44 6.65
C ASN A 209 -7.69 -13.72 5.88
N THR A 210 -8.56 -14.14 4.96
CA THR A 210 -8.34 -15.29 4.09
C THR A 210 -8.28 -14.81 2.63
N LEU A 211 -7.14 -15.05 1.99
CA LEU A 211 -6.93 -14.86 0.57
C LEU A 211 -7.34 -16.14 -0.15
N LYS A 212 -8.42 -16.09 -0.93
CA LYS A 212 -8.87 -17.23 -1.72
C LYS A 212 -8.31 -17.13 -3.14
N LEU A 213 -7.62 -18.18 -3.57
CA LEU A 213 -6.97 -18.30 -4.87
C LEU A 213 -7.55 -19.50 -5.61
N PHE A 214 -7.62 -19.37 -6.94
CA PHE A 214 -8.03 -20.45 -7.83
C PHE A 214 -6.86 -20.74 -8.75
N LEU A 215 -6.33 -21.96 -8.69
CA LEU A 215 -5.17 -22.38 -9.48
C LEU A 215 -5.55 -23.54 -10.36
N ASN A 216 -5.18 -23.47 -11.63
CA ASN A 216 -5.36 -24.59 -12.54
C ASN A 216 -4.31 -25.69 -12.24
N GLU A 217 -4.70 -26.96 -12.30
CA GLU A 217 -3.80 -28.07 -11.99
C GLU A 217 -2.67 -28.28 -13.02
N SER A 218 -2.87 -27.86 -14.27
CA SER A 218 -1.85 -27.87 -15.32
C SER A 218 -0.76 -26.81 -15.16
N LEU A 219 -0.78 -26.03 -14.08
CA LEU A 219 0.27 -25.05 -13.78
C LEU A 219 1.65 -25.73 -13.72
N PRO A 220 2.62 -25.27 -14.54
CA PRO A 220 3.97 -25.82 -14.52
C PRO A 220 4.62 -25.65 -13.14
N ILE A 221 5.62 -26.50 -12.87
CA ILE A 221 6.51 -26.31 -11.72
C ILE A 221 7.17 -24.92 -11.82
N ASN A 222 7.33 -24.25 -10.67
CA ASN A 222 7.92 -22.93 -10.52
C ASN A 222 7.08 -21.76 -11.09
N SER A 223 5.78 -21.99 -11.31
CA SER A 223 4.83 -20.93 -11.67
C SER A 223 4.67 -19.94 -10.52
N LEU A 224 4.65 -18.64 -10.84
CA LEU A 224 4.41 -17.57 -9.88
C LEU A 224 2.93 -17.52 -9.52
N ILE A 225 2.62 -17.65 -8.23
CA ILE A 225 1.24 -17.53 -7.72
C ILE A 225 1.00 -16.11 -7.21
N LEU A 226 1.87 -15.63 -6.32
CA LEU A 226 1.80 -14.28 -5.77
C LEU A 226 3.18 -13.77 -5.35
N SER A 227 3.34 -12.45 -5.37
CA SER A 227 4.48 -11.75 -4.78
C SER A 227 4.05 -11.08 -3.48
N LEU A 228 4.89 -11.11 -2.45
CA LEU A 228 4.63 -10.62 -1.11
C LEU A 228 5.55 -9.44 -0.77
N SER A 229 5.02 -8.47 -0.05
CA SER A 229 5.76 -7.38 0.58
C SER A 229 5.24 -7.16 1.99
N ILE A 230 6.14 -7.11 2.98
CA ILE A 230 5.79 -7.00 4.38
C ILE A 230 6.41 -5.73 4.94
N ILE A 231 5.57 -4.84 5.44
CA ILE A 231 5.96 -3.50 5.89
C ILE A 231 5.29 -3.25 7.23
N ASP A 232 6.03 -2.67 8.17
CA ASP A 232 5.47 -2.14 9.40
C ASP A 232 5.74 -0.62 9.43
N PRO A 233 4.71 0.24 9.60
CA PRO A 233 4.87 1.69 9.65
C PRO A 233 5.72 2.20 10.82
N ASP A 234 5.82 1.43 11.91
CA ASP A 234 6.57 1.82 13.11
C ASP A 234 8.07 2.00 12.80
N SER A 235 8.83 2.57 13.72
CA SER A 235 10.26 2.84 13.54
C SER A 235 11.21 1.91 14.31
N GLY A 236 12.42 1.74 13.76
CA GLY A 236 13.48 0.96 14.42
C GLY A 236 13.11 -0.52 14.60
N ASP A 237 13.22 -1.04 15.82
CA ASP A 237 12.86 -2.43 16.14
C ASP A 237 11.34 -2.65 16.09
N ASN A 238 10.51 -1.62 16.34
CA ASN A 238 9.06 -1.73 16.25
C ASN A 238 8.63 -1.91 14.78
N GLY A 239 9.25 -1.18 13.85
CA GLY A 239 9.03 -1.35 12.41
C GLY A 239 9.74 -2.56 11.76
N ARG A 240 10.59 -3.26 12.51
CA ARG A 240 11.38 -4.35 11.96
C ARG A 240 10.53 -5.61 11.92
N VAL A 241 10.41 -6.22 10.75
CA VAL A 241 9.58 -7.42 10.57
C VAL A 241 10.41 -8.69 10.35
N THR A 242 9.84 -9.80 10.80
CA THR A 242 10.14 -11.15 10.33
C THR A 242 8.87 -11.82 9.89
N TRP A 243 9.00 -12.85 9.06
CA TRP A 243 7.84 -13.58 8.61
C TRP A 243 8.16 -15.04 8.42
N SER A 244 7.17 -15.89 8.54
CA SER A 244 7.30 -17.33 8.46
C SER A 244 6.03 -17.96 7.87
N ILE A 245 6.18 -19.22 7.51
CA ILE A 245 5.12 -20.07 7.00
C ILE A 245 5.43 -21.48 7.48
N ASP A 246 4.40 -22.24 7.85
CA ASP A 246 4.59 -23.63 8.21
C ASP A 246 5.00 -24.44 6.97
N GLY A 247 6.28 -24.80 6.91
CA GLY A 247 6.86 -25.53 5.79
C GLY A 247 6.25 -26.91 5.54
N SER A 248 5.62 -27.53 6.54
CA SER A 248 4.95 -28.82 6.36
C SER A 248 3.61 -28.69 5.61
N SER A 249 2.96 -27.54 5.74
CA SER A 249 1.70 -27.19 5.08
C SER A 249 1.89 -26.59 3.68
N LEU A 250 3.15 -26.38 3.27
CA LEU A 250 3.48 -25.70 2.02
C LEU A 250 3.53 -26.62 0.81
N ILE A 251 3.73 -27.93 0.95
CA ILE A 251 3.80 -28.85 -0.20
C ILE A 251 2.41 -28.92 -0.84
N PRO A 252 2.25 -28.71 -2.16
CA PRO A 252 3.24 -28.74 -3.25
C PRO A 252 3.84 -27.38 -3.66
N PHE A 253 3.67 -26.33 -2.87
CA PHE A 253 4.23 -24.99 -3.08
C PHE A 253 5.57 -24.79 -2.38
N HIS A 254 6.22 -23.69 -2.72
CA HIS A 254 7.36 -23.18 -1.99
C HIS A 254 7.37 -21.65 -2.00
N LEU A 255 8.09 -21.10 -1.03
CA LEU A 255 8.22 -19.66 -0.85
C LEU A 255 9.67 -19.25 -1.08
N ILE A 256 9.91 -18.37 -2.04
CA ILE A 256 11.21 -17.78 -2.32
C ILE A 256 11.32 -16.45 -1.58
N ARG A 257 12.33 -16.30 -0.73
CA ARG A 257 12.67 -14.99 -0.15
C ARG A 257 13.52 -14.21 -1.15
N LEU A 258 13.06 -13.03 -1.54
CA LEU A 258 13.81 -12.12 -2.40
C LEU A 258 14.63 -11.13 -1.57
N THR A 259 14.03 -10.64 -0.48
CA THR A 259 14.69 -9.77 0.51
C THR A 259 14.24 -10.18 1.93
N GLU A 260 14.63 -9.39 2.94
CA GLU A 260 14.12 -9.58 4.31
C GLU A 260 12.60 -9.36 4.38
N ASN A 261 12.05 -8.49 3.54
CA ASN A 261 10.64 -8.05 3.59
C ASN A 261 9.81 -8.48 2.38
N THR A 262 10.41 -9.13 1.38
CA THR A 262 9.71 -9.51 0.15
C THR A 262 9.97 -10.96 -0.24
N GLY A 263 9.00 -11.57 -0.92
CA GLY A 263 9.11 -12.93 -1.40
C GLY A 263 8.10 -13.28 -2.49
N GLU A 264 8.16 -14.51 -2.96
CA GLU A 264 7.28 -15.04 -4.00
C GLU A 264 6.80 -16.43 -3.59
N LEU A 265 5.49 -16.66 -3.67
CA LEU A 265 4.92 -18.00 -3.56
C LEU A 265 4.85 -18.61 -4.96
N ARG A 266 5.36 -19.84 -5.09
CA ARG A 266 5.45 -20.55 -6.36
C ARG A 266 5.08 -22.01 -6.22
N THR A 267 4.67 -22.64 -7.31
CA THR A 267 4.52 -24.10 -7.37
C THR A 267 5.90 -24.77 -7.25
N ASN A 268 6.02 -25.82 -6.45
CA ASN A 268 7.22 -26.65 -6.33
C ASN A 268 7.05 -28.02 -7.00
N GLN A 269 5.81 -28.48 -7.11
CA GLN A 269 5.42 -29.72 -7.78
C GLN A 269 4.22 -29.45 -8.67
N LEU A 270 3.91 -30.41 -9.54
CA LEU A 270 2.65 -30.41 -10.29
C LEU A 270 1.49 -30.57 -9.30
N LEU A 271 0.40 -29.88 -9.59
CA LEU A 271 -0.86 -30.03 -8.88
C LEU A 271 -1.64 -31.18 -9.53
N ASP A 272 -2.51 -31.81 -8.74
CA ASP A 272 -3.34 -32.94 -9.16
C ASP A 272 -4.62 -32.87 -8.32
N ARG A 273 -5.70 -32.35 -8.90
CA ARG A 273 -6.96 -32.09 -8.23
C ARG A 273 -7.58 -33.38 -7.73
N GLU A 274 -7.47 -34.46 -8.50
CA GLU A 274 -7.96 -35.82 -8.17
C GLU A 274 -7.35 -36.34 -6.87
N TYR A 275 -6.11 -35.93 -6.58
CA TYR A 275 -5.44 -36.28 -5.34
C TYR A 275 -5.74 -35.30 -4.20
N ILE A 276 -5.55 -33.99 -4.43
CA ILE A 276 -5.85 -32.93 -3.47
C ILE A 276 -6.43 -31.71 -4.21
N SER A 277 -7.68 -31.38 -3.90
CA SER A 277 -8.42 -30.28 -4.53
C SER A 277 -8.29 -28.93 -3.81
N GLU A 278 -7.86 -28.92 -2.55
CA GLU A 278 -7.79 -27.71 -1.72
C GLU A 278 -6.53 -27.70 -0.84
N TYR A 279 -5.92 -26.51 -0.70
CA TYR A 279 -4.79 -26.28 0.20
C TYR A 279 -5.05 -25.10 1.13
N PHE A 280 -4.66 -25.28 2.40
CA PHE A 280 -4.78 -24.28 3.45
C PHE A 280 -3.46 -24.10 4.19
N PHE A 281 -2.95 -22.88 4.20
CA PHE A 281 -1.79 -22.50 5.02
C PHE A 281 -1.87 -21.03 5.41
N ALA A 282 -0.94 -20.56 6.22
CA ALA A 282 -0.91 -19.17 6.65
C ALA A 282 0.49 -18.57 6.59
N ILE A 283 0.56 -17.31 6.19
CA ILE A 283 1.77 -16.48 6.30
C ILE A 283 1.63 -15.65 7.57
N GLU A 284 2.64 -15.73 8.43
CA GLU A 284 2.71 -14.94 9.66
C GLU A 284 3.82 -13.91 9.54
N ALA A 285 3.50 -12.64 9.75
CA ALA A 285 4.46 -11.55 9.89
C ALA A 285 4.47 -11.07 11.34
N ASN A 286 5.63 -10.98 11.96
CA ASN A 286 5.81 -10.56 13.34
C ASN A 286 6.87 -9.45 13.42
N ASP A 287 6.54 -8.38 14.13
CA ASP A 287 7.49 -7.29 14.40
C ASP A 287 8.51 -7.67 15.51
N TYR A 288 9.50 -6.81 15.74
CA TYR A 288 10.40 -6.90 16.91
C TYR A 288 10.02 -5.90 18.01
N GLY A 289 8.78 -5.44 17.98
CA GLY A 289 8.29 -4.36 18.82
C GLY A 289 8.30 -4.68 20.31
N LYS A 290 8.45 -3.62 21.11
CA LYS A 290 8.46 -3.69 22.58
C LYS A 290 7.33 -2.84 23.14
N PRO A 291 6.72 -3.21 24.29
CA PRO A 291 7.05 -4.35 25.16
C PRO A 291 6.50 -5.70 24.65
N LYS A 292 5.59 -5.68 23.67
CA LYS A 292 5.02 -6.88 23.04
C LYS A 292 5.15 -6.75 21.55
N SER A 293 5.63 -7.81 20.92
CA SER A 293 5.58 -7.90 19.48
C SER A 293 4.14 -8.09 19.01
N LYS A 294 3.83 -7.61 17.82
CA LYS A 294 2.57 -7.85 17.15
C LYS A 294 2.77 -8.74 15.94
N THR A 295 1.73 -9.52 15.66
CA THR A 295 1.73 -10.52 14.61
C THR A 295 0.49 -10.35 13.75
N THR A 296 0.70 -10.31 12.44
CA THR A 296 -0.33 -10.37 11.42
C THR A 296 -0.29 -11.75 10.76
N ARG A 297 -1.46 -12.38 10.64
CA ARG A 297 -1.63 -13.67 9.99
C ARG A 297 -2.55 -13.51 8.78
N LEU A 298 -2.05 -13.92 7.61
CA LEU A 298 -2.82 -14.03 6.37
C LEU A 298 -3.03 -15.51 6.05
N ASN A 299 -4.28 -15.97 6.06
CA ASN A 299 -4.62 -17.32 5.64
C ASN A 299 -4.69 -17.38 4.12
N ILE A 300 -4.12 -18.40 3.52
CA ILE A 300 -4.16 -18.68 2.09
C ILE A 300 -5.01 -19.93 1.89
N HIS A 301 -6.07 -19.80 1.09
CA HIS A 301 -6.92 -20.89 0.66
C HIS A 301 -6.80 -21.02 -0.86
N ILE A 302 -6.34 -22.17 -1.33
CA ILE A 302 -6.18 -22.45 -2.76
C ILE A 302 -7.18 -23.54 -3.15
N ASP A 303 -8.10 -23.19 -4.04
CA ASP A 303 -8.92 -24.16 -4.77
C ASP A 303 -8.16 -24.55 -6.05
N VAL A 304 -7.98 -25.85 -6.27
CA VAL A 304 -7.45 -26.38 -7.53
C VAL A 304 -8.60 -26.57 -8.51
N LEU A 305 -8.50 -25.92 -9.68
CA LEU A 305 -9.46 -26.03 -10.76
C LEU A 305 -9.20 -27.31 -11.57
N ASP A 306 -10.30 -27.92 -12.01
CA ASP A 306 -10.36 -29.14 -12.82
C ASP A 306 -9.98 -28.88 -14.29
N ASP A 307 -9.03 -29.67 -14.79
CA ASP A 307 -8.76 -29.86 -16.22
C ASP A 307 -9.21 -31.29 -16.63
N ASN A 308 -9.73 -31.44 -17.85
CA ASN A 308 -10.15 -32.76 -18.36
C ASN A 308 -8.95 -33.63 -18.78
N ASP A 309 -8.13 -34.05 -17.81
CA ASP A 309 -6.87 -34.75 -18.02
C ASP A 309 -6.97 -36.27 -17.79
N ASN A 310 -8.08 -36.73 -17.20
CA ASN A 310 -8.41 -38.13 -17.10
C ASN A 310 -9.30 -38.56 -18.26
N LYS A 311 -9.10 -39.81 -18.70
CA LYS A 311 -9.92 -40.42 -19.75
C LYS A 311 -10.73 -41.53 -19.12
N PRO A 312 -11.96 -41.81 -19.60
CA PRO A 312 -12.76 -42.87 -19.04
C PRO A 312 -12.04 -44.22 -19.17
N LYS A 313 -11.88 -44.93 -18.06
CA LYS A 313 -11.25 -46.26 -18.02
C LYS A 313 -12.29 -47.32 -17.69
N PHE A 314 -12.45 -48.31 -18.57
CA PHE A 314 -13.32 -49.46 -18.30
C PHE A 314 -12.81 -50.26 -17.10
N GLN A 315 -13.70 -50.68 -16.22
CA GLN A 315 -13.36 -51.51 -15.05
C GLN A 315 -12.88 -52.92 -15.43
N GLN A 316 -13.27 -53.39 -16.62
CA GLN A 316 -12.96 -54.71 -17.13
C GLN A 316 -12.64 -54.62 -18.63
N GLU A 317 -11.54 -55.25 -19.04
CA GLU A 317 -11.15 -55.38 -20.44
C GLU A 317 -11.52 -56.76 -21.00
N ASN A 318 -11.76 -56.85 -22.31
CA ASN A 318 -11.98 -58.11 -23.04
C ASN A 318 -13.09 -58.99 -22.43
N ILE A 319 -14.24 -58.39 -22.20
CA ILE A 319 -15.40 -59.05 -21.59
C ILE A 319 -15.99 -60.09 -22.55
N HIS A 320 -16.19 -61.31 -22.05
CA HIS A 320 -16.93 -62.36 -22.73
C HIS A 320 -18.23 -62.65 -21.98
N THR A 321 -19.36 -62.53 -22.68
CA THR A 321 -20.68 -62.89 -22.16
C THR A 321 -21.38 -63.86 -23.11
N THR A 322 -22.36 -64.60 -22.59
CA THR A 322 -23.16 -65.55 -23.36
C THR A 322 -24.63 -65.22 -23.24
N ILE A 323 -25.33 -65.25 -24.36
CA ILE A 323 -26.78 -65.08 -24.44
C ILE A 323 -27.42 -66.35 -24.98
N SER A 324 -28.60 -66.70 -24.48
CA SER A 324 -29.35 -67.85 -24.99
C SER A 324 -30.13 -67.46 -26.25
N GLU A 325 -30.23 -68.38 -27.22
CA GLU A 325 -31.08 -68.21 -28.41
C GLU A 325 -32.59 -68.28 -28.08
N HIS A 326 -32.97 -68.64 -26.86
CA HIS A 326 -34.37 -68.73 -26.40
C HIS A 326 -34.82 -67.54 -25.56
N VAL A 327 -34.05 -66.46 -25.61
CA VAL A 327 -34.34 -65.24 -24.89
C VAL A 327 -35.59 -64.59 -25.47
N LYS A 328 -36.55 -64.24 -24.61
CA LYS A 328 -37.71 -63.44 -25.02
C LYS A 328 -37.33 -61.97 -25.04
N ILE A 329 -37.48 -61.35 -26.20
CA ILE A 329 -37.16 -59.93 -26.38
C ILE A 329 -38.40 -59.11 -26.11
N ASP A 330 -38.26 -58.12 -25.23
CA ASP A 330 -39.27 -57.08 -25.08
C ASP A 330 -39.18 -56.13 -26.28
N ASN A 331 -40.25 -56.03 -27.05
CA ASN A 331 -40.31 -55.13 -28.21
C ASN A 331 -40.11 -53.65 -27.86
N GLN A 332 -40.25 -53.26 -26.59
CA GLN A 332 -40.02 -51.89 -26.13
C GLN A 332 -38.63 -51.67 -25.50
N HIS A 333 -38.06 -52.69 -24.83
CA HIS A 333 -36.85 -52.53 -24.01
C HIS A 333 -35.72 -53.51 -24.37
N GLY A 334 -35.88 -54.35 -25.40
CA GLY A 334 -34.88 -55.36 -25.77
C GLY A 334 -34.68 -56.43 -24.69
N TYR A 335 -33.57 -57.16 -24.77
CA TYR A 335 -33.10 -58.04 -23.71
C TYR A 335 -31.72 -57.60 -23.21
N GLU A 336 -31.56 -57.45 -21.90
CA GLU A 336 -30.30 -57.06 -21.27
C GLU A 336 -29.23 -58.17 -21.37
N VAL A 337 -28.10 -57.83 -21.99
CA VAL A 337 -27.01 -58.76 -22.29
C VAL A 337 -25.87 -58.60 -21.29
N TYR A 338 -25.47 -57.36 -21.04
CA TYR A 338 -24.36 -57.03 -20.15
C TYR A 338 -24.42 -55.57 -19.73
N HIS A 339 -23.87 -55.27 -18.56
CA HIS A 339 -23.73 -53.90 -18.06
C HIS A 339 -22.23 -53.59 -17.98
N ILE A 340 -21.76 -52.71 -18.86
CA ILE A 340 -20.38 -52.24 -18.83
C ILE A 340 -20.27 -51.00 -17.95
N LYS A 341 -19.12 -50.83 -17.32
CA LYS A 341 -18.83 -49.68 -16.48
C LYS A 341 -17.42 -49.17 -16.72
N ALA A 342 -17.30 -47.86 -16.86
CA ALA A 342 -16.05 -47.12 -16.85
C ALA A 342 -16.09 -46.11 -15.69
N ASP A 343 -14.91 -45.73 -15.21
CA ASP A 343 -14.72 -44.69 -14.23
C ASP A 343 -13.87 -43.56 -14.85
N ASP A 344 -14.23 -42.33 -14.52
CA ASP A 344 -13.51 -41.10 -14.83
C ASP A 344 -13.46 -40.28 -13.54
N PHE A 345 -12.32 -39.66 -13.26
CA PHE A 345 -12.06 -39.00 -11.98
C PHE A 345 -12.17 -37.47 -12.04
N ASP A 346 -12.34 -36.90 -13.25
CA ASP A 346 -12.51 -35.47 -13.45
C ASP A 346 -13.86 -34.98 -12.88
N GLN A 347 -13.99 -33.66 -12.68
CA GLN A 347 -15.20 -33.10 -12.06
C GLN A 347 -16.34 -32.90 -13.06
N ASP A 348 -17.57 -32.93 -12.55
CA ASP A 348 -18.76 -32.48 -13.27
C ASP A 348 -18.90 -33.09 -14.68
N GLN A 349 -18.92 -32.26 -15.73
CA GLN A 349 -19.05 -32.76 -17.11
C GLN A 349 -17.79 -33.46 -17.62
N ASN A 350 -16.61 -33.11 -17.10
CA ASN A 350 -15.35 -33.73 -17.47
C ASN A 350 -15.32 -35.20 -17.01
N GLY A 351 -15.91 -35.52 -15.86
CA GLY A 351 -16.08 -36.92 -15.41
C GLY A 351 -17.35 -37.65 -15.90
N GLU A 352 -18.28 -36.98 -16.60
CA GLU A 352 -19.56 -37.61 -16.98
C GLU A 352 -19.41 -38.50 -18.22
N ILE A 353 -19.47 -39.82 -18.03
CA ILE A 353 -19.23 -40.80 -19.09
C ILE A 353 -20.46 -41.05 -19.96
N VAL A 354 -20.23 -41.11 -21.28
CA VAL A 354 -21.20 -41.54 -22.30
C VAL A 354 -20.69 -42.77 -23.04
N TYR A 355 -21.55 -43.78 -23.17
CA TYR A 355 -21.23 -45.02 -23.87
C TYR A 355 -21.79 -45.06 -25.30
N SER A 356 -21.03 -45.64 -26.24
CA SER A 356 -21.48 -45.87 -27.62
C SER A 356 -20.85 -47.13 -28.24
N ILE A 357 -21.56 -47.79 -29.15
CA ILE A 357 -21.03 -48.92 -29.91
C ILE A 357 -20.52 -48.39 -31.27
N LEU A 358 -19.27 -48.69 -31.59
CA LEU A 358 -18.55 -48.13 -32.74
C LEU A 358 -18.68 -48.94 -34.04
N ASN A 359 -18.99 -50.23 -33.94
CA ASN A 359 -19.02 -51.13 -35.11
C ASN A 359 -20.43 -51.32 -35.68
N GLU A 360 -20.54 -51.87 -36.90
CA GLU A 360 -21.79 -51.99 -37.68
C GLU A 360 -22.88 -52.88 -37.04
N ASN A 361 -22.60 -53.49 -35.88
CA ASN A 361 -23.55 -54.29 -35.12
C ASN A 361 -24.58 -53.44 -34.33
N ASN A 362 -24.56 -52.10 -34.49
CA ASN A 362 -25.52 -51.16 -33.88
C ASN A 362 -26.99 -51.44 -34.20
N ASN A 363 -27.27 -52.23 -35.24
CA ASN A 363 -28.63 -52.63 -35.60
C ASN A 363 -29.13 -53.86 -34.80
N LEU A 364 -28.21 -54.64 -34.21
CA LEU A 364 -28.51 -55.87 -33.47
C LEU A 364 -28.46 -55.63 -31.95
N PHE A 365 -27.51 -54.79 -31.53
CA PHE A 365 -27.30 -54.43 -30.14
C PHE A 365 -27.44 -52.91 -29.95
N GLN A 366 -28.08 -52.51 -28.87
CA GLN A 366 -28.17 -51.12 -28.44
C GLN A 366 -27.50 -50.97 -27.09
N ILE A 367 -26.74 -49.88 -26.90
CA ILE A 367 -26.23 -49.49 -25.59
C ILE A 367 -26.98 -48.27 -25.08
N ASP A 368 -27.36 -48.29 -23.81
CA ASP A 368 -27.84 -47.11 -23.12
C ASP A 368 -26.66 -46.19 -22.82
N SER A 369 -26.72 -44.97 -23.36
CA SER A 369 -25.56 -44.07 -23.37
C SER A 369 -25.20 -43.51 -22.00
N GLN A 370 -26.10 -43.56 -21.01
CA GLN A 370 -25.86 -43.06 -19.65
C GLN A 370 -25.53 -44.20 -18.68
N THR A 371 -26.16 -45.36 -18.85
CA THR A 371 -26.03 -46.47 -17.91
C THR A 371 -25.04 -47.54 -18.36
N GLY A 372 -24.64 -47.58 -19.64
CA GLY A 372 -23.73 -48.61 -20.16
C GLY A 372 -24.39 -50.00 -20.26
N ILE A 373 -25.73 -50.09 -20.18
CA ILE A 373 -26.45 -51.36 -20.35
C ILE A 373 -26.55 -51.69 -21.84
N ILE A 374 -25.99 -52.84 -22.23
CA ILE A 374 -26.06 -53.39 -23.58
C ILE A 374 -27.27 -54.32 -23.68
N ARG A 375 -28.11 -54.10 -24.70
CA ARG A 375 -29.33 -54.86 -24.98
C ARG A 375 -29.31 -55.46 -26.38
N SER A 376 -29.82 -56.67 -26.51
CA SER A 376 -30.18 -57.22 -27.82
C SER A 376 -31.56 -56.73 -28.24
N MET A 377 -31.68 -56.35 -29.51
CA MET A 377 -32.95 -55.96 -30.13
C MET A 377 -33.53 -57.08 -31.03
N VAL A 378 -32.81 -58.20 -31.21
CA VAL A 378 -33.21 -59.31 -32.08
C VAL A 378 -32.88 -60.67 -31.48
N GLU A 379 -33.68 -61.68 -31.83
CA GLU A 379 -33.40 -63.07 -31.45
C GLU A 379 -32.27 -63.59 -32.35
N PHE A 380 -31.33 -64.33 -31.76
CA PHE A 380 -30.18 -64.85 -32.49
C PHE A 380 -30.33 -66.34 -32.76
N ASP A 381 -29.98 -66.76 -33.98
CA ASP A 381 -29.82 -68.17 -34.33
C ASP A 381 -28.33 -68.52 -34.33
N ARG A 382 -27.92 -69.35 -33.36
CA ARG A 382 -26.53 -69.78 -33.22
C ARG A 382 -25.97 -70.45 -34.48
N LYS A 383 -26.81 -71.09 -35.31
CA LYS A 383 -26.37 -71.75 -36.53
C LYS A 383 -25.97 -70.78 -37.65
N GLN A 384 -26.46 -69.54 -37.60
CA GLN A 384 -26.09 -68.50 -38.55
C GLN A 384 -24.80 -67.82 -38.14
N GLN A 385 -24.71 -67.42 -36.88
CA GLN A 385 -23.52 -66.80 -36.31
C GLN A 385 -23.51 -67.06 -34.80
N ASP A 386 -22.43 -67.64 -34.31
CA ASP A 386 -22.29 -68.04 -32.90
C ASP A 386 -21.49 -67.04 -32.05
N THR A 387 -20.87 -66.04 -32.69
CA THR A 387 -20.02 -65.04 -32.04
C THR A 387 -20.26 -63.65 -32.61
N TYR A 388 -20.52 -62.69 -31.73
CA TYR A 388 -20.63 -61.27 -32.06
C TYR A 388 -19.57 -60.50 -31.28
N VAL A 389 -18.84 -59.61 -31.95
CA VAL A 389 -17.87 -58.72 -31.33
C VAL A 389 -18.47 -57.32 -31.31
N LEU A 390 -18.48 -56.67 -30.14
CA LEU A 390 -18.93 -55.29 -29.97
C LEU A 390 -17.72 -54.43 -29.62
N HIS A 391 -17.51 -53.35 -30.36
CA HIS A 391 -16.47 -52.36 -30.06
C HIS A 391 -17.15 -51.22 -29.32
N VAL A 392 -16.98 -51.14 -28.01
CA VAL A 392 -17.63 -50.14 -27.18
C VAL A 392 -16.65 -49.04 -26.80
N GLN A 393 -17.11 -47.79 -26.89
CA GLN A 393 -16.39 -46.60 -26.47
C GLN A 393 -17.08 -46.00 -25.25
N ALA A 394 -16.27 -45.64 -24.26
CA ALA A 394 -16.63 -44.67 -23.23
C ALA A 394 -15.94 -43.35 -23.59
N LYS A 395 -16.68 -42.25 -23.57
CA LYS A 395 -16.17 -40.90 -23.78
C LYS A 395 -16.77 -40.00 -22.69
N ASP A 396 -15.94 -39.19 -22.05
CA ASP A 396 -16.37 -38.13 -21.16
C ASP A 396 -17.23 -37.08 -21.91
N ARG A 397 -17.85 -36.18 -21.15
CA ARG A 397 -18.55 -35.00 -21.69
C ARG A 397 -17.73 -33.73 -21.53
N GLY A 398 -16.47 -33.85 -21.13
CA GLY A 398 -15.52 -32.76 -21.25
C GLY A 398 -15.43 -32.32 -22.71
N ASN A 399 -15.33 -31.01 -22.92
CA ASN A 399 -15.02 -30.54 -24.27
C ASN A 399 -13.57 -30.90 -24.59
N GLU A 400 -13.26 -31.16 -25.86
CA GLU A 400 -11.85 -31.22 -26.28
C GLU A 400 -11.22 -29.84 -26.01
N GLU A 401 -10.34 -29.79 -25.01
CA GLU A 401 -9.67 -28.57 -24.61
C GLU A 401 -8.51 -28.31 -25.56
N HIS A 402 -8.61 -27.20 -26.28
CA HIS A 402 -7.53 -26.73 -27.14
C HIS A 402 -6.77 -25.65 -26.40
N LYS A 403 -5.50 -25.93 -26.07
CA LYS A 403 -4.64 -24.96 -25.42
C LYS A 403 -4.23 -23.85 -26.38
N ILE A 404 -4.55 -22.61 -26.00
CA ILE A 404 -4.21 -21.41 -26.75
C ILE A 404 -3.39 -20.46 -25.88
N ILE A 405 -2.20 -20.08 -26.32
CA ILE A 405 -1.44 -19.01 -25.65
C ILE A 405 -1.70 -17.68 -26.37
N ILE A 406 -1.98 -16.61 -25.61
CA ILE A 406 -2.00 -15.24 -26.14
C ILE A 406 -0.73 -14.51 -25.70
N VAL A 407 0.07 -14.11 -26.69
CA VAL A 407 1.42 -13.56 -26.53
C VAL A 407 1.56 -12.28 -27.34
N GLY A 408 2.57 -11.48 -27.02
CA GLY A 408 2.77 -10.16 -27.62
C GLY A 408 3.44 -9.21 -26.64
N LEU A 409 4.02 -8.13 -27.15
CA LEU A 409 4.75 -7.17 -26.32
C LEU A 409 3.84 -6.52 -25.27
N ASP A 410 4.47 -5.92 -24.27
CA ASP A 410 3.79 -5.06 -23.30
C ASP A 410 3.00 -3.95 -24.03
N ASN A 411 1.82 -3.63 -23.50
CA ASN A 411 0.84 -2.70 -24.09
C ASN A 411 0.22 -3.09 -25.45
N ALA A 412 0.46 -4.30 -25.97
CA ALA A 412 -0.17 -4.76 -27.21
C ALA A 412 -1.70 -4.96 -27.11
N GLY A 413 -2.25 -5.03 -25.89
CA GLY A 413 -3.70 -5.17 -25.63
C GLY A 413 -4.21 -6.61 -25.48
N LYS A 414 -3.34 -7.55 -25.08
CA LYS A 414 -3.67 -8.97 -24.86
C LYS A 414 -4.75 -9.16 -23.80
N THR A 415 -4.55 -8.59 -22.62
CA THR A 415 -5.47 -8.67 -21.47
C THR A 415 -6.84 -8.08 -21.82
N THR A 416 -6.86 -6.97 -22.55
CA THR A 416 -8.10 -6.34 -23.03
C THR A 416 -8.84 -7.26 -24.00
N ILE A 417 -8.13 -7.92 -24.93
CA ILE A 417 -8.73 -8.93 -25.82
C ILE A 417 -9.30 -10.10 -25.01
N LEU A 418 -8.57 -10.57 -24.01
CA LEU A 418 -9.03 -11.66 -23.15
C LEU A 418 -10.33 -11.30 -22.41
N TYR A 419 -10.39 -10.14 -21.76
CA TYR A 419 -11.63 -9.69 -21.11
C TYR A 419 -12.78 -9.44 -22.08
N GLN A 420 -12.49 -8.97 -23.30
CA GLN A 420 -13.50 -8.82 -24.34
C GLN A 420 -14.16 -10.16 -24.69
N PHE A 421 -13.41 -11.28 -24.63
CA PHE A 421 -13.98 -12.62 -24.81
C PHE A 421 -14.79 -13.10 -23.62
N LEU A 422 -14.40 -12.74 -22.40
CA LEU A 422 -15.02 -13.24 -21.16
C LEU A 422 -16.30 -12.51 -20.78
N MET A 423 -16.32 -11.18 -20.86
CA MET A 423 -17.38 -10.37 -20.24
C MET A 423 -18.18 -9.53 -21.24
N ASN A 424 -17.74 -9.45 -22.51
CA ASN A 424 -18.31 -8.54 -23.51
C ASN A 424 -18.36 -7.06 -23.01
N GLU A 425 -17.52 -6.72 -22.03
CA GLU A 425 -17.39 -5.41 -21.38
C GLU A 425 -15.95 -4.89 -21.48
N VAL A 426 -15.79 -3.58 -21.59
CA VAL A 426 -14.49 -2.91 -21.76
C VAL A 426 -13.86 -2.63 -20.39
N VAL A 427 -12.83 -3.40 -20.04
CA VAL A 427 -12.04 -3.19 -18.82
C VAL A 427 -10.76 -2.41 -19.17
N HIS A 428 -10.49 -1.32 -18.46
CA HIS A 428 -9.20 -0.64 -18.53
C HIS A 428 -8.15 -1.48 -17.78
N THR A 429 -7.22 -2.10 -18.53
CA THR A 429 -6.23 -3.05 -17.98
C THR A 429 -4.83 -2.45 -17.91
N SER A 430 -4.09 -2.76 -16.84
CA SER A 430 -2.63 -2.61 -16.77
C SER A 430 -1.92 -3.77 -17.47
N PRO A 431 -0.63 -3.66 -17.85
CA PRO A 431 0.11 -4.77 -18.46
C PRO A 431 0.19 -5.99 -17.53
N THR A 432 -0.15 -7.18 -18.04
CA THR A 432 -0.04 -8.44 -17.31
C THR A 432 1.39 -8.67 -16.80
N ILE A 433 1.51 -8.97 -15.51
CA ILE A 433 2.73 -9.44 -14.85
C ILE A 433 2.53 -10.93 -14.56
N GLY A 434 3.40 -11.80 -15.07
CA GLY A 434 3.24 -13.26 -14.97
C GLY A 434 2.36 -13.82 -16.10
N SER A 435 1.38 -14.65 -15.76
CA SER A 435 0.41 -15.25 -16.68
C SER A 435 -0.99 -15.26 -16.07
N ASN A 436 -2.01 -14.84 -16.81
CA ASN A 436 -3.41 -15.11 -16.45
C ASN A 436 -3.95 -16.26 -17.32
N VAL A 437 -4.77 -17.14 -16.75
CA VAL A 437 -5.37 -18.27 -17.47
C VAL A 437 -6.87 -18.17 -17.34
N GLU A 438 -7.55 -18.13 -18.47
CA GLU A 438 -8.99 -17.94 -18.52
C GLU A 438 -9.60 -18.90 -19.53
N GLU A 439 -10.76 -19.45 -19.20
CA GLU A 439 -11.52 -20.33 -20.08
C GLU A 439 -12.38 -19.49 -21.03
N VAL A 440 -12.15 -19.62 -22.34
CA VAL A 440 -12.98 -18.98 -23.37
C VAL A 440 -13.77 -20.03 -24.11
N VAL A 441 -15.10 -19.99 -24.00
CA VAL A 441 -16.01 -20.88 -24.74
C VAL A 441 -16.48 -20.19 -26.02
N PHE A 442 -16.16 -20.76 -27.18
CA PHE A 442 -16.58 -20.24 -28.48
C PHE A 442 -17.02 -21.34 -29.45
N LYS A 443 -18.25 -21.26 -29.97
CA LYS A 443 -18.85 -22.26 -30.89
C LYS A 443 -18.76 -23.72 -30.41
N ASN A 444 -18.94 -23.93 -29.10
CA ASN A 444 -18.80 -25.22 -28.40
C ASN A 444 -17.37 -25.78 -28.38
N ILE A 445 -16.37 -24.91 -28.49
CA ILE A 445 -14.96 -25.24 -28.29
C ILE A 445 -14.50 -24.49 -27.04
N ARG A 446 -13.88 -25.21 -26.10
CA ARG A 446 -13.20 -24.61 -24.95
C ARG A 446 -11.76 -24.29 -25.33
N PHE A 447 -11.38 -23.04 -25.11
CA PHE A 447 -10.00 -22.59 -25.24
C PHE A 447 -9.47 -22.23 -23.87
N LEU A 448 -8.41 -22.91 -23.42
CA LEU A 448 -7.63 -22.43 -22.29
C LEU A 448 -6.73 -21.31 -22.81
N MET A 449 -7.07 -20.06 -22.50
CA MET A 449 -6.40 -18.90 -23.07
C MET A 449 -5.45 -18.27 -22.04
N MET A 450 -4.14 -18.42 -22.27
CA MET A 450 -3.10 -17.95 -21.34
C MET A 450 -2.54 -16.60 -21.76
N ASP A 451 -2.85 -15.52 -21.04
CA ASP A 451 -2.27 -14.19 -21.25
C ASP A 451 -0.93 -14.03 -20.55
N ILE A 452 0.15 -14.09 -21.33
CA ILE A 452 1.52 -14.08 -20.82
C ILE A 452 2.10 -12.67 -20.89
N GLY A 453 2.71 -12.21 -19.79
CA GLY A 453 3.33 -10.89 -19.71
C GLY A 453 4.31 -10.59 -20.85
N GLY A 454 4.18 -9.39 -21.43
CA GLY A 454 4.95 -8.96 -22.61
C GLY A 454 6.22 -8.15 -22.30
N GLN A 455 6.51 -7.92 -21.01
CA GLN A 455 7.66 -7.16 -20.53
C GLN A 455 8.96 -7.89 -20.83
N GLU A 456 10.05 -7.17 -21.10
CA GLU A 456 11.33 -7.77 -21.49
C GLU A 456 11.84 -8.84 -20.52
N SER A 457 11.67 -8.62 -19.21
CA SER A 457 12.03 -9.57 -18.15
C SER A 457 11.24 -10.89 -18.19
N LEU A 458 10.05 -10.91 -18.80
CA LEU A 458 9.13 -12.05 -18.83
C LEU A 458 9.12 -12.79 -20.18
N ARG A 459 9.74 -12.25 -21.23
CA ARG A 459 9.72 -12.90 -22.57
C ARG A 459 10.49 -14.21 -22.59
N SER A 460 11.54 -14.35 -21.78
CA SER A 460 12.31 -15.59 -21.65
C SER A 460 11.49 -16.73 -21.04
N SER A 461 10.45 -16.43 -20.25
CA SER A 461 9.57 -17.45 -19.67
C SER A 461 8.45 -17.90 -20.60
N TRP A 462 8.25 -17.29 -21.77
CA TRP A 462 7.18 -17.74 -22.69
C TRP A 462 7.30 -19.23 -23.05
N GLN A 463 8.53 -19.73 -23.17
CA GLN A 463 8.80 -21.13 -23.49
C GLN A 463 8.24 -22.12 -22.47
N THR A 464 8.03 -21.71 -21.20
CA THR A 464 7.47 -22.62 -20.19
C THR A 464 6.00 -22.98 -20.45
N TYR A 465 5.35 -22.26 -21.37
CA TYR A 465 3.93 -22.43 -21.68
C TYR A 465 3.67 -23.15 -23.01
N PHE A 466 4.70 -23.43 -23.81
CA PHE A 466 4.53 -23.96 -25.17
C PHE A 466 4.12 -25.43 -25.22
N ALA A 467 4.45 -26.21 -24.19
CA ALA A 467 4.04 -27.62 -24.10
C ALA A 467 2.53 -27.77 -24.32
N GLN A 468 2.15 -28.69 -25.22
CA GLN A 468 0.76 -28.99 -25.62
C GLN A 468 -0.02 -27.82 -26.22
N THR A 469 0.63 -26.72 -26.61
CA THR A 469 -0.07 -25.59 -27.25
C THR A 469 -0.42 -25.91 -28.70
N GLU A 470 -1.71 -25.81 -29.03
CA GLU A 470 -2.22 -26.07 -30.39
C GLU A 470 -2.37 -24.79 -31.21
N TYR A 471 -2.64 -23.66 -30.54
CA TYR A 471 -2.82 -22.38 -31.19
C TYR A 471 -2.05 -21.27 -30.46
N VAL A 472 -1.44 -20.37 -31.22
CA VAL A 472 -0.76 -19.19 -30.70
C VAL A 472 -1.48 -17.95 -31.23
N ILE A 473 -1.97 -17.11 -30.33
CA ILE A 473 -2.50 -15.79 -30.67
C ILE A 473 -1.39 -14.75 -30.40
N LEU A 474 -0.77 -14.23 -31.46
CA LEU A 474 0.16 -13.11 -31.35
C LEU A 474 -0.60 -11.79 -31.50
N VAL A 475 -0.64 -10.99 -30.44
CA VAL A 475 -1.20 -9.63 -30.47
C VAL A 475 -0.13 -8.62 -30.81
N VAL A 476 -0.39 -7.85 -31.86
CA VAL A 476 0.49 -6.82 -32.39
C VAL A 476 -0.16 -5.47 -32.21
N ASP A 477 0.52 -4.54 -31.54
CA ASP A 477 0.11 -3.14 -31.50
C ASP A 477 0.31 -2.50 -32.87
N SER A 478 -0.79 -2.18 -33.56
CA SER A 478 -0.73 -1.60 -34.90
C SER A 478 -0.22 -0.15 -34.91
N THR A 479 -0.15 0.50 -33.75
CA THR A 479 0.40 1.86 -33.61
C THR A 479 1.90 1.86 -33.37
N ASP A 480 2.47 0.74 -32.91
CA ASP A 480 3.86 0.64 -32.49
C ASP A 480 4.80 0.19 -33.62
N ARG A 481 5.11 1.14 -34.49
CA ARG A 481 6.03 0.93 -35.62
C ARG A 481 7.47 0.66 -35.17
N GLU A 482 7.88 1.23 -34.03
CA GLU A 482 9.26 1.15 -33.54
C GLU A 482 9.61 -0.24 -33.00
N ARG A 483 8.68 -0.89 -32.27
CA ARG A 483 8.91 -2.21 -31.67
C ARG A 483 8.41 -3.37 -32.53
N LEU A 484 7.93 -3.12 -33.75
CA LEU A 484 7.54 -4.19 -34.68
C LEU A 484 8.70 -5.12 -35.08
N PRO A 485 9.95 -4.67 -35.30
CA PRO A 485 11.09 -5.56 -35.52
C PRO A 485 11.36 -6.51 -34.35
N LEU A 486 11.12 -6.05 -33.11
CA LEU A 486 11.23 -6.87 -31.92
C LEU A 486 10.11 -7.92 -31.85
N THR A 487 8.87 -7.51 -32.16
CA THR A 487 7.72 -8.44 -32.29
C THR A 487 8.02 -9.54 -33.31
N LYS A 488 8.63 -9.20 -34.45
CA LYS A 488 9.10 -10.17 -35.45
C LYS A 488 10.13 -11.14 -34.86
N GLN A 489 11.13 -10.63 -34.15
CA GLN A 489 12.17 -11.46 -33.55
C GLN A 489 11.57 -12.47 -32.58
N GLU A 490 10.65 -12.03 -31.72
CA GLU A 490 9.96 -12.92 -30.76
C GLU A 490 9.09 -13.95 -31.48
N LEU A 491 8.31 -13.55 -32.50
CA LEU A 491 7.53 -14.51 -33.31
C LEU A 491 8.43 -15.62 -33.86
N PHE A 492 9.50 -15.30 -34.57
CA PHE A 492 10.37 -16.33 -35.13
C PHE A 492 11.15 -17.12 -34.09
N ARG A 493 11.45 -16.54 -32.92
CA ARG A 493 12.02 -17.28 -31.79
C ARG A 493 11.04 -18.34 -31.28
N MET A 494 9.76 -17.98 -31.12
CA MET A 494 8.72 -18.93 -30.71
C MET A 494 8.54 -20.05 -31.73
N LEU A 495 8.45 -19.70 -33.02
CA LEU A 495 8.25 -20.69 -34.08
C LEU A 495 9.43 -21.66 -34.28
N GLN A 496 10.60 -21.36 -33.72
CA GLN A 496 11.74 -22.28 -33.68
C GLN A 496 11.63 -23.34 -32.57
N SER A 497 10.72 -23.18 -31.60
CA SER A 497 10.49 -24.20 -30.56
C SER A 497 9.89 -25.46 -31.17
N GLU A 498 10.43 -26.63 -30.79
CA GLU A 498 9.87 -27.92 -31.19
C GLU A 498 8.45 -28.13 -30.65
N GLU A 499 8.13 -27.55 -29.48
CA GLU A 499 6.83 -27.66 -28.82
C GLU A 499 5.72 -26.93 -29.59
N LEU A 500 6.06 -25.90 -30.38
CA LEU A 500 5.11 -25.15 -31.21
C LEU A 500 5.11 -25.58 -32.68
N ARG A 501 5.82 -26.65 -33.04
CA ARG A 501 5.99 -27.05 -34.44
C ARG A 501 4.67 -27.35 -35.15
N SER A 502 3.69 -27.90 -34.44
CA SER A 502 2.34 -28.19 -34.95
C SER A 502 1.33 -27.06 -34.69
N ALA A 503 1.71 -26.03 -33.93
CA ALA A 503 0.79 -24.98 -33.51
C ALA A 503 0.40 -24.07 -34.68
N SER A 504 -0.88 -23.72 -34.79
CA SER A 504 -1.36 -22.72 -35.75
C SER A 504 -1.29 -21.32 -35.15
N VAL A 505 -0.91 -20.32 -35.96
CA VAL A 505 -0.64 -18.96 -35.47
C VAL A 505 -1.68 -17.96 -35.96
N LEU A 506 -2.48 -17.42 -35.05
CA LEU A 506 -3.35 -16.27 -35.32
C LEU A 506 -2.63 -14.98 -34.92
N ILE A 507 -2.57 -14.00 -35.82
CA ILE A 507 -2.00 -12.69 -35.56
C ILE A 507 -3.16 -11.69 -35.46
N PHE A 508 -3.34 -11.07 -34.30
CA PHE A 508 -4.23 -9.94 -34.13
C PHE A 508 -3.47 -8.63 -34.37
N ALA A 509 -3.80 -7.95 -35.47
CA ALA A 509 -3.38 -6.57 -35.71
C ALA A 509 -4.32 -5.64 -34.93
N ASN A 510 -3.99 -5.41 -33.66
CA ASN A 510 -4.84 -4.74 -32.68
C ASN A 510 -4.68 -3.21 -32.71
N LYS A 511 -5.65 -2.47 -32.15
CA LYS A 511 -5.73 -0.99 -32.12
C LYS A 511 -5.98 -0.33 -33.48
N GLN A 512 -6.78 -0.98 -34.33
CA GLN A 512 -7.18 -0.45 -35.64
C GLN A 512 -8.15 0.74 -35.55
N ASP A 513 -8.66 1.04 -34.35
CA ASP A 513 -9.45 2.23 -34.03
C ASP A 513 -8.61 3.52 -33.95
N ILE A 514 -7.29 3.40 -33.76
CA ILE A 514 -6.40 4.55 -33.63
C ILE A 514 -5.94 5.05 -35.00
N LYS A 515 -6.01 6.37 -35.20
CA LYS A 515 -5.57 7.02 -36.45
C LYS A 515 -4.09 6.73 -36.73
N ASP A 516 -3.77 6.49 -38.00
CA ASP A 516 -2.42 6.17 -38.51
C ASP A 516 -1.86 4.79 -38.09
N SER A 517 -2.71 3.91 -37.54
CA SER A 517 -2.37 2.51 -37.28
C SER A 517 -1.96 1.78 -38.56
N MET A 518 -0.99 0.88 -38.47
CA MET A 518 -0.61 -0.01 -39.56
C MET A 518 -1.76 -0.94 -39.94
N SER A 519 -2.04 -1.06 -41.23
CA SER A 519 -2.99 -2.08 -41.71
C SER A 519 -2.44 -3.50 -41.46
N SER A 520 -3.33 -4.49 -41.43
CA SER A 520 -2.93 -5.91 -41.36
C SER A 520 -1.99 -6.30 -42.51
N ALA A 521 -2.14 -5.73 -43.69
CA ALA A 521 -1.24 -5.94 -44.83
C ALA A 521 0.17 -5.37 -44.60
N GLU A 522 0.27 -4.18 -43.99
CA GLU A 522 1.55 -3.58 -43.60
C GLU A 522 2.27 -4.43 -42.54
N ILE A 523 1.54 -4.83 -41.50
CA ILE A 523 2.07 -5.68 -40.43
C ILE A 523 2.54 -7.02 -40.99
N SER A 524 1.73 -7.68 -41.84
CA SER A 524 2.09 -8.95 -42.48
C SER A 524 3.40 -8.84 -43.26
N LYS A 525 3.58 -7.76 -44.02
CA LYS A 525 4.81 -7.51 -44.79
C LYS A 525 6.02 -7.30 -43.89
N GLN A 526 5.89 -6.48 -42.85
CA GLN A 526 7.00 -6.16 -41.95
C GLN A 526 7.40 -7.33 -41.06
N LEU A 527 6.43 -8.09 -40.55
CA LEU A 527 6.68 -9.34 -39.83
C LEU A 527 7.19 -10.46 -40.76
N CYS A 528 7.09 -10.30 -42.09
CA CYS A 528 7.46 -11.33 -43.07
C CYS A 528 6.69 -12.64 -42.88
N LEU A 529 5.38 -12.57 -42.62
CA LEU A 529 4.56 -13.78 -42.38
C LEU A 529 4.59 -14.77 -43.55
N THR A 530 4.80 -14.29 -44.77
CA THR A 530 4.94 -15.12 -45.98
C THR A 530 6.14 -16.06 -45.97
N SER A 531 7.13 -15.87 -45.06
CA SER A 531 8.24 -16.81 -44.90
C SER A 531 7.93 -17.98 -43.95
N ILE A 532 6.81 -17.94 -43.22
CA ILE A 532 6.35 -19.05 -42.39
C ILE A 532 5.75 -20.12 -43.31
N LYS A 533 6.42 -21.27 -43.40
CA LYS A 533 6.03 -22.38 -44.31
C LYS A 533 5.48 -23.59 -43.58
N ASP A 534 6.00 -23.87 -42.39
CA ASP A 534 5.74 -25.12 -41.67
C ASP A 534 4.47 -25.07 -40.81
N GLN A 535 4.06 -23.86 -40.41
CA GLN A 535 2.86 -23.62 -39.62
C GLN A 535 1.82 -22.87 -40.43
N ALA A 536 0.56 -23.19 -40.18
CA ALA A 536 -0.52 -22.39 -40.68
C ALA A 536 -0.64 -21.08 -39.90
N TRP A 537 -0.91 -19.99 -40.61
CA TRP A 537 -1.10 -18.68 -39.98
C TRP A 537 -2.23 -17.89 -40.61
N HIS A 538 -2.78 -16.95 -39.85
CA HIS A 538 -3.76 -15.96 -40.31
C HIS A 538 -3.54 -14.64 -39.59
N ILE A 539 -3.81 -13.52 -40.27
CA ILE A 539 -3.77 -12.20 -39.67
C ILE A 539 -5.14 -11.54 -39.77
N GLN A 540 -5.63 -11.05 -38.64
CA GLN A 540 -6.94 -10.44 -38.50
C GLN A 540 -6.78 -9.02 -37.94
N ALA A 541 -7.30 -8.03 -38.66
CA ALA A 541 -7.41 -6.65 -38.17
C ALA A 541 -8.46 -6.61 -37.06
N CYS A 542 -8.15 -6.01 -35.91
CA CYS A 542 -9.08 -5.96 -34.79
C CYS A 542 -8.90 -4.73 -33.89
N CYS A 543 -9.88 -4.53 -33.01
CA CYS A 543 -9.82 -3.57 -31.92
C CYS A 543 -10.29 -4.25 -30.62
N ALA A 544 -9.38 -4.32 -29.64
CA ALA A 544 -9.68 -4.90 -28.33
C ALA A 544 -10.78 -4.14 -27.58
N LEU A 545 -10.90 -2.82 -27.78
CA LEU A 545 -11.89 -1.99 -27.07
C LEU A 545 -13.30 -2.10 -27.65
N THR A 546 -13.44 -2.30 -28.97
CA THR A 546 -14.76 -2.42 -29.60
C THR A 546 -15.18 -3.87 -29.84
N GLY A 547 -14.24 -4.82 -29.72
CA GLY A 547 -14.43 -6.21 -30.09
C GLY A 547 -14.45 -6.48 -31.60
N GLU A 548 -14.36 -5.45 -32.43
CA GLU A 548 -14.38 -5.59 -33.88
C GLU A 548 -13.19 -6.43 -34.35
N GLY A 549 -13.44 -7.42 -35.21
CA GLY A 549 -12.40 -8.29 -35.76
C GLY A 549 -12.02 -9.49 -34.89
N LEU A 550 -12.29 -9.48 -33.58
CA LEU A 550 -11.82 -10.54 -32.68
C LEU A 550 -12.48 -11.89 -32.96
N TYR A 551 -13.81 -11.91 -33.08
CA TYR A 551 -14.56 -13.15 -33.34
C TYR A 551 -14.30 -13.72 -34.74
N GLN A 552 -13.97 -12.89 -35.74
CA GLN A 552 -13.52 -13.37 -37.05
C GLN A 552 -12.19 -14.12 -36.95
N GLY A 553 -11.30 -13.69 -36.05
CA GLY A 553 -10.05 -14.40 -35.75
C GLY A 553 -10.32 -15.74 -35.06
N LEU A 554 -11.20 -15.77 -34.06
CA LEU A 554 -11.61 -17.03 -33.41
C LEU A 554 -12.33 -17.98 -34.37
N ASP A 555 -13.10 -17.47 -35.32
CA ASP A 555 -13.73 -18.28 -36.37
C ASP A 555 -12.70 -19.04 -37.21
N TRP A 556 -11.54 -18.44 -37.47
CA TRP A 556 -10.45 -19.11 -38.15
C TRP A 556 -9.88 -20.26 -37.31
N ILE A 557 -9.70 -20.08 -36.01
CA ILE A 557 -9.26 -21.14 -35.08
C ILE A 557 -10.30 -22.26 -35.02
N ALA A 558 -11.58 -21.93 -34.78
CA ALA A 558 -12.67 -22.89 -34.71
C ALA A 558 -12.84 -23.71 -36.00
N SER A 559 -12.54 -23.12 -37.17
CA SER A 559 -12.58 -23.84 -38.45
C SER A 559 -11.50 -24.93 -38.60
N ARG A 560 -10.45 -24.86 -37.78
CA ARG A 560 -9.31 -25.78 -37.79
C ARG A 560 -9.44 -26.88 -36.75
N VAL A 561 -10.09 -26.60 -35.63
CA VAL A 561 -10.47 -27.60 -34.63
C VAL A 561 -11.39 -28.68 -35.22
N LYS A 562 -12.29 -28.31 -36.13
CA LYS A 562 -13.26 -29.23 -36.76
C LYS A 562 -12.69 -30.12 -37.88
N ARG A 563 -11.38 -30.15 -38.09
CA ARG A 563 -10.70 -30.95 -39.13
C ARG A 563 -9.77 -31.96 -38.49
#